data_AF-A0A966KHY1-F1
#
_entry.id   AF-A0A966KHY1-F1
#
_cell.length_a   1.000
_cell.length_b   1.000
_cell.length_c   1.000
_cell.angle_alpha   90.00
_cell.angle_beta   90.00
_cell.angle_gamma   90.00
#
_symmetry.space_group_name_H-M   'P 1'
#
loop_
_entity.id
_entity.type
_entity.pdbx_description
1 polymer ?
#
loop_
_entity_poly.entity_id
_entity_poly.type
_entity_poly.pdbx_seq_one_letter_code
_entity_poly.pdbx_strand_id
1 'polypeptide(L)'
;MNRYILGLVLLFSTSLAFAQATDDNEINIDQEGDTLTLYIDQYGYGNKLGLDNFSSDSGAMVITGSTLNFNIDQIGNENLLYGPFIADTSTVVLSWTGDSNVWDWNVGYLGSADDADINSDITGDSNTMDLDLGYNASAERLDFDLAVIGSSNVFDVDIDVDDAVWNFDITGGTNNIKTLQKDGAEHEINLTHAGSGADIDINQISGTCPTGINTCNGIITLDIDSENATIQINQKDSANDS
;
A
#
# COMPACT_ATOMS: atom_id res chain seq x y z
N MET A 1 20.29 70.66 36.13
CA MET A 1 20.64 70.49 34.70
C MET A 1 19.51 69.69 34.07
N ASN A 2 18.74 70.27 33.15
CA ASN A 2 17.61 69.58 32.50
C ASN A 2 18.08 68.85 31.24
N ARG A 3 17.62 67.61 31.04
CA ARG A 3 17.00 67.16 29.77
C ARG A 3 16.44 65.73 29.90
N TYR A 4 15.21 65.56 29.42
CA TYR A 4 14.53 64.28 29.23
C TYR A 4 14.78 63.74 27.81
N ILE A 5 14.17 62.58 27.49
CA ILE A 5 13.95 62.02 26.13
C ILE A 5 15.22 61.35 25.55
N LEU A 6 15.20 60.18 24.88
CA LEU A 6 14.15 59.33 24.28
C LEU A 6 14.48 57.85 24.57
N GLY A 7 13.47 56.97 24.65
CA GLY A 7 13.71 55.52 24.70
C GLY A 7 13.84 54.90 23.31
N LEU A 8 14.49 53.73 23.23
CA LEU A 8 14.28 52.79 22.12
C LEU A 8 14.30 51.37 22.68
N VAL A 9 13.12 50.81 22.87
CA VAL A 9 12.95 49.35 22.98
C VAL A 9 13.15 48.80 21.57
N LEU A 10 14.07 47.84 21.41
CA LEU A 10 14.06 46.93 20.27
C LEU A 10 14.16 45.50 20.81
N LEU A 11 13.01 44.86 20.97
CA LEU A 11 12.94 43.41 20.92
C LEU A 11 13.37 43.00 19.51
N PHE A 12 14.38 42.14 19.39
CA PHE A 12 14.43 41.13 18.33
C PHE A 12 15.04 39.85 18.90
N SER A 13 14.22 39.14 19.66
CA SER A 13 14.30 37.70 19.78
C SER A 13 13.93 37.08 18.43
N THR A 14 14.89 36.97 17.51
CA THR A 14 14.73 36.10 16.34
C THR A 14 15.39 34.77 16.69
N SER A 15 14.53 33.82 17.05
CA SER A 15 14.83 32.40 17.13
C SER A 15 15.59 31.91 15.91
N LEU A 16 16.33 30.82 16.10
CA LEU A 16 16.92 30.00 15.03
C LEU A 16 15.83 29.65 14.01
N ALA A 17 15.81 30.38 12.89
CA ALA A 17 15.09 29.96 11.71
C ALA A 17 15.89 28.83 11.06
N PHE A 18 15.71 27.61 11.57
CA PHE A 18 15.73 26.48 10.67
C PHE A 18 14.69 26.79 9.59
N ALA A 19 15.11 26.82 8.33
CA ALA A 19 14.15 26.74 7.24
C ALA A 19 13.52 25.35 7.36
N GLN A 20 12.30 25.31 7.91
CA GLN A 20 11.41 24.17 7.74
C GLN A 20 11.23 23.99 6.22
N ALA A 21 11.32 22.77 5.72
CA ALA A 21 10.84 22.49 4.37
C ALA A 21 9.38 22.95 4.29
N THR A 22 8.99 23.56 3.17
CA THR A 22 7.58 23.77 2.85
C THR A 22 7.13 22.58 2.05
N ASP A 23 6.10 21.89 2.53
CA ASP A 23 5.58 20.68 1.90
C ASP A 23 4.93 21.10 0.57
N ASP A 24 5.55 20.74 -0.56
CA ASP A 24 5.18 21.25 -1.89
C ASP A 24 5.01 20.09 -2.91
N ASN A 25 4.09 19.14 -2.64
CA ASN A 25 3.43 18.28 -3.65
C ASN A 25 2.26 17.46 -3.07
N GLU A 26 1.01 17.77 -3.42
CA GLU A 26 -0.18 16.98 -3.03
C GLU A 26 -1.23 16.96 -4.15
N ILE A 27 -1.87 15.79 -4.35
CA ILE A 27 -2.99 15.60 -5.27
C ILE A 27 -4.20 15.08 -4.50
N ASN A 28 -5.35 15.72 -4.71
CA ASN A 28 -6.64 15.35 -4.11
C ASN A 28 -7.64 14.99 -5.22
N ILE A 29 -8.19 13.77 -5.19
CA ILE A 29 -9.15 13.26 -6.19
C ILE A 29 -10.46 12.84 -5.52
N ASP A 30 -11.55 13.54 -5.85
CA ASP A 30 -12.92 13.12 -5.56
C ASP A 30 -13.59 12.81 -6.91
N GLN A 31 -13.97 11.54 -7.13
CA GLN A 31 -14.49 11.09 -8.41
C GLN A 31 -15.71 10.18 -8.25
N GLU A 32 -16.80 10.61 -8.90
CA GLU A 32 -18.02 9.82 -9.14
C GLU A 32 -18.21 9.63 -10.66
N GLY A 33 -18.56 8.42 -11.09
CA GLY A 33 -18.95 8.10 -12.46
C GLY A 33 -18.27 6.85 -13.01
N ASP A 34 -18.82 6.30 -14.10
CA ASP A 34 -18.54 4.92 -14.53
C ASP A 34 -17.06 4.63 -14.87
N THR A 35 -16.29 5.61 -15.35
CA THR A 35 -14.92 5.39 -15.84
C THR A 35 -13.94 6.53 -15.53
N LEU A 36 -12.70 6.18 -15.14
CA LEU A 36 -11.57 7.11 -15.06
C LEU A 36 -10.29 6.48 -15.65
N THR A 37 -9.49 7.29 -16.33
CA THR A 37 -8.09 6.96 -16.64
C THR A 37 -7.20 8.06 -16.08
N LEU A 38 -6.20 7.68 -15.28
CA LEU A 38 -5.34 8.56 -14.51
C LEU A 38 -3.87 8.26 -14.83
N TYR A 39 -3.12 9.31 -15.14
CA TYR A 39 -1.67 9.29 -15.31
C TYR A 39 -1.08 10.34 -14.37
N ILE A 40 -0.19 9.94 -13.47
CA ILE A 40 0.45 10.81 -12.49
C ILE A 40 1.94 10.52 -12.46
N ASP A 41 2.75 11.57 -12.62
CA ASP A 41 4.20 11.51 -12.39
C ASP A 41 4.54 12.52 -11.27
N GLN A 42 4.92 12.04 -10.08
CA GLN A 42 5.42 12.87 -8.98
C GLN A 42 6.92 12.68 -8.79
N TYR A 43 7.66 13.79 -8.75
CA TYR A 43 9.10 13.82 -8.58
C TYR A 43 9.52 14.88 -7.55
N GLY A 44 10.25 14.49 -6.51
CA GLY A 44 11.00 15.43 -5.68
C GLY A 44 10.23 16.15 -4.56
N TYR A 45 10.39 15.66 -3.33
CA TYR A 45 9.95 16.26 -2.04
C TYR A 45 8.42 16.36 -1.81
N GLY A 46 7.95 15.68 -0.77
CA GLY A 46 6.62 15.82 -0.18
C GLY A 46 5.50 14.95 -0.76
N ASN A 47 5.80 14.01 -1.66
CA ASN A 47 4.79 13.48 -2.59
C ASN A 47 3.63 12.71 -1.91
N LYS A 48 2.39 13.15 -2.15
CA LYS A 48 1.15 12.72 -1.49
C LYS A 48 -0.03 12.54 -2.48
N LEU A 49 -0.86 11.50 -2.32
CA LEU A 49 -2.33 11.45 -2.67
C LEU A 49 -3.03 10.31 -1.85
N GLY A 50 -4.17 10.40 -1.13
CA GLY A 50 -5.03 11.55 -0.82
C GLY A 50 -6.05 11.45 0.36
N LEU A 51 -5.96 10.57 1.40
CA LEU A 51 -6.85 10.60 2.60
C LEU A 51 -6.39 10.15 4.04
N ASP A 52 -5.53 10.79 4.86
CA ASP A 52 -4.40 11.69 4.61
C ASP A 52 -3.15 11.31 5.47
N ASN A 53 -1.98 11.00 4.86
CA ASN A 53 -0.84 10.42 5.61
C ASN A 53 -0.18 11.39 6.63
N PHE A 54 -0.49 12.69 6.59
CA PHE A 54 -0.05 13.65 7.60
C PHE A 54 -1.14 14.29 8.46
N SER A 55 -2.21 13.53 8.70
CA SER A 55 -3.04 13.60 9.90
C SER A 55 -3.77 14.94 10.15
N SER A 56 -4.60 15.35 9.19
CA SER A 56 -5.40 16.59 9.09
C SER A 56 -4.64 17.84 8.64
N ASP A 57 -5.20 18.75 7.84
CA ASP A 57 -6.32 18.58 6.89
C ASP A 57 -5.76 18.85 5.49
N SER A 58 -5.58 17.80 4.68
CA SER A 58 -5.80 17.88 3.24
C SER A 58 -5.92 16.50 2.62
N GLY A 59 -7.00 16.29 1.88
CA GLY A 59 -7.32 15.04 1.22
C GLY A 59 -8.48 15.13 0.23
N ALA A 60 -8.37 14.35 -0.85
CA ALA A 60 -9.42 13.57 -1.46
C ALA A 60 -8.76 12.37 -2.19
N MET A 61 -9.47 11.25 -2.30
CA MET A 61 -9.15 10.02 -1.59
C MET A 61 -10.38 9.10 -1.57
N VAL A 62 -11.30 9.31 -2.51
CA VAL A 62 -12.45 8.45 -2.81
C VAL A 62 -12.63 8.50 -4.33
N ILE A 63 -12.25 7.42 -4.99
CA ILE A 63 -12.41 7.26 -6.45
C ILE A 63 -13.40 6.11 -6.65
N THR A 64 -14.56 6.40 -7.23
CA THR A 64 -15.65 5.43 -7.41
C THR A 64 -16.11 5.38 -8.87
N GLY A 65 -15.88 4.25 -9.53
CA GLY A 65 -16.37 3.97 -10.88
C GLY A 65 -16.21 2.51 -11.27
N SER A 66 -17.10 2.01 -12.12
CA SER A 66 -17.07 0.60 -12.57
C SER A 66 -15.81 0.20 -13.33
N THR A 67 -15.07 1.13 -13.94
CA THR A 67 -13.80 0.81 -14.61
C THR A 67 -12.75 1.89 -14.41
N LEU A 68 -11.71 1.59 -13.63
CA LEU A 68 -10.63 2.53 -13.30
C LEU A 68 -9.30 2.07 -13.91
N ASN A 69 -8.53 3.00 -14.49
CA ASN A 69 -7.22 2.70 -15.08
C ASN A 69 -6.21 3.70 -14.52
N PHE A 70 -5.25 3.23 -13.73
CA PHE A 70 -4.25 4.06 -13.06
C PHE A 70 -2.83 3.71 -13.53
N ASN A 71 -2.04 4.75 -13.76
CA ASN A 71 -0.59 4.66 -13.91
C ASN A 71 0.01 5.81 -13.07
N ILE A 72 0.76 5.45 -12.03
CA ILE A 72 1.21 6.38 -10.98
C ILE A 72 2.69 6.12 -10.68
N ASP A 73 3.53 7.09 -11.02
CA ASP A 73 4.97 7.11 -10.76
C ASP A 73 5.27 8.05 -9.58
N GLN A 74 5.94 7.53 -8.54
CA GLN A 74 6.28 8.20 -7.28
C GLN A 74 7.81 8.14 -7.06
N ILE A 75 8.53 9.27 -7.24
CA ILE A 75 9.99 9.25 -7.44
C ILE A 75 10.73 10.41 -6.70
N GLY A 76 11.32 10.16 -5.54
CA GLY A 76 12.33 11.03 -4.89
C GLY A 76 11.83 11.95 -3.75
N ASN A 77 12.14 11.59 -2.50
CA ASN A 77 11.79 12.20 -1.20
C ASN A 77 10.28 12.34 -0.85
N GLU A 78 9.88 11.63 0.22
CA GLU A 78 8.57 11.64 0.91
C GLU A 78 7.33 11.09 0.18
N ASN A 79 7.46 10.18 -0.80
CA ASN A 79 6.34 9.44 -1.43
C ASN A 79 5.40 8.73 -0.46
N LEU A 80 4.10 8.98 -0.64
CA LEU A 80 3.00 8.41 0.11
C LEU A 80 1.78 8.24 -0.81
N LEU A 81 1.15 7.06 -0.88
CA LEU A 81 -0.23 6.93 -1.37
C LEU A 81 -1.17 6.35 -0.31
N TYR A 82 -2.40 6.85 -0.23
CA TYR A 82 -3.27 6.56 0.91
C TYR A 82 -4.76 6.89 0.65
N GLY A 83 -5.67 6.00 1.05
CA GLY A 83 -7.14 6.13 0.93
C GLY A 83 -7.82 5.05 0.05
N PRO A 84 -9.16 4.96 0.04
CA PRO A 84 -9.90 3.97 -0.75
C PRO A 84 -10.13 4.35 -2.22
N PHE A 85 -10.17 3.32 -3.08
CA PHE A 85 -10.93 3.36 -4.33
C PHE A 85 -11.93 2.18 -4.38
N ILE A 86 -12.95 2.31 -5.23
CA ILE A 86 -14.01 1.31 -5.42
C ILE A 86 -14.22 1.13 -6.93
N ALA A 87 -14.11 -0.10 -7.41
CA ALA A 87 -14.35 -0.44 -8.81
C ALA A 87 -14.78 -1.91 -9.00
N ASP A 88 -15.59 -2.13 -10.03
CA ASP A 88 -15.96 -3.48 -10.52
C ASP A 88 -14.90 -4.07 -11.47
N THR A 89 -13.92 -3.25 -11.88
CA THR A 89 -12.77 -3.62 -12.71
C THR A 89 -11.70 -2.55 -12.58
N SER A 90 -10.44 -2.91 -12.34
CA SER A 90 -9.35 -1.92 -12.34
C SER A 90 -8.05 -2.45 -12.92
N THR A 91 -7.28 -1.56 -13.55
CA THR A 91 -5.90 -1.84 -13.95
C THR A 91 -5.02 -0.76 -13.34
N VAL A 92 -4.02 -1.16 -12.56
CA VAL A 92 -3.22 -0.29 -11.69
C VAL A 92 -1.74 -0.59 -11.89
N VAL A 93 -0.99 0.38 -12.42
CA VAL A 93 0.47 0.27 -12.62
C VAL A 93 1.19 1.29 -11.76
N LEU A 94 2.00 0.82 -10.80
CA LEU A 94 2.66 1.64 -9.79
C LEU A 94 4.18 1.55 -9.94
N SER A 95 4.84 2.70 -10.03
CA SER A 95 6.29 2.75 -9.98
C SER A 95 6.77 3.59 -8.81
N TRP A 96 7.66 3.02 -8.01
CA TRP A 96 8.28 3.68 -6.89
C TRP A 96 9.78 3.67 -7.02
N THR A 97 10.42 4.82 -6.86
CA THR A 97 11.87 4.87 -6.72
C THR A 97 12.28 5.76 -5.55
N GLY A 98 13.22 5.24 -4.77
CA GLY A 98 13.19 5.24 -3.31
C GLY A 98 13.02 6.56 -2.56
N ASP A 99 11.94 6.59 -1.79
CA ASP A 99 11.66 7.61 -0.78
C ASP A 99 11.59 6.96 0.59
N SER A 100 11.04 7.66 1.58
CA SER A 100 10.48 7.02 2.77
C SER A 100 9.10 6.41 2.44
N ASN A 101 9.03 5.60 1.37
CA ASN A 101 7.81 5.14 0.70
C ASN A 101 6.80 4.51 1.68
N VAL A 102 5.54 4.93 1.62
CA VAL A 102 4.40 4.25 2.29
C VAL A 102 3.20 4.18 1.35
N TRP A 103 2.49 3.05 1.31
CA TRP A 103 1.17 2.94 0.69
C TRP A 103 0.13 2.37 1.68
N ASP A 104 -1.05 2.99 1.80
CA ASP A 104 -2.14 2.66 2.74
C ASP A 104 -3.52 2.74 2.04
N TRP A 105 -3.96 1.65 1.41
CA TRP A 105 -5.13 1.63 0.52
C TRP A 105 -6.14 0.54 0.85
N ASN A 106 -7.40 0.93 0.73
CA ASN A 106 -8.55 0.19 1.21
C ASN A 106 -9.50 -0.06 0.02
N VAL A 107 -9.18 -1.08 -0.78
CA VAL A 107 -9.85 -1.34 -2.05
C VAL A 107 -11.18 -2.04 -1.80
N GLY A 108 -12.29 -1.44 -2.24
CA GLY A 108 -13.63 -2.00 -2.07
C GLY A 108 -14.24 -1.87 -0.67
N TYR A 109 -13.68 -1.06 0.24
CA TYR A 109 -14.16 -0.94 1.64
C TYR A 109 -15.69 -0.74 1.81
N LEU A 110 -16.35 -0.11 0.83
CA LEU A 110 -17.80 0.10 0.78
C LEU A 110 -18.44 -0.28 -0.57
N GLY A 111 -17.77 -1.13 -1.36
CA GLY A 111 -18.22 -1.50 -2.70
C GLY A 111 -17.46 -2.69 -3.28
N SER A 112 -17.30 -2.76 -4.60
CA SER A 112 -16.55 -3.82 -5.27
C SER A 112 -15.03 -3.56 -5.28
N ALA A 113 -14.26 -4.65 -5.34
CA ALA A 113 -12.84 -4.73 -5.66
C ALA A 113 -12.57 -5.78 -6.77
N ASP A 114 -13.59 -6.08 -7.58
CA ASP A 114 -13.55 -7.17 -8.58
C ASP A 114 -12.66 -6.83 -9.77
N ASP A 115 -12.14 -7.86 -10.43
CA ASP A 115 -11.34 -7.79 -11.67
C ASP A 115 -10.23 -6.72 -11.57
N ALA A 116 -9.52 -6.70 -10.44
CA ALA A 116 -8.38 -5.83 -10.18
C ALA A 116 -7.08 -6.49 -10.65
N ASP A 117 -6.39 -5.80 -11.56
CA ASP A 117 -5.04 -6.11 -12.08
C ASP A 117 -4.10 -5.03 -11.53
N ILE A 118 -3.22 -5.42 -10.59
CA ILE A 118 -2.31 -4.51 -9.89
C ILE A 118 -0.87 -4.97 -10.11
N ASN A 119 -0.05 -4.14 -10.77
CA ASN A 119 1.39 -4.35 -10.89
C ASN A 119 2.17 -3.21 -10.23
N SER A 120 2.99 -3.54 -9.22
CA SER A 120 3.76 -2.56 -8.44
C SER A 120 5.26 -2.87 -8.42
N ASP A 121 6.08 -1.91 -8.85
CA ASP A 121 7.55 -1.99 -8.84
C ASP A 121 8.15 -1.04 -7.79
N ILE A 122 8.78 -1.58 -6.74
CA ILE A 122 9.45 -0.82 -5.68
C ILE A 122 10.98 -0.94 -5.76
N THR A 123 11.68 0.18 -5.92
CA THR A 123 13.14 0.26 -5.71
C THR A 123 13.50 1.33 -4.69
N GLY A 124 13.79 0.97 -3.43
CA GLY A 124 14.04 1.95 -2.36
C GLY A 124 14.57 1.38 -1.05
N ASP A 125 15.29 2.18 -0.26
CA ASP A 125 16.00 1.70 0.94
C ASP A 125 15.08 1.31 2.11
N SER A 126 13.93 1.95 2.28
CA SER A 126 12.98 1.64 3.34
C SER A 126 11.56 1.77 2.82
N ASN A 127 10.82 0.67 2.78
CA ASN A 127 9.48 0.62 2.19
C ASN A 127 8.47 0.08 3.21
N THR A 128 7.29 0.69 3.28
CA THR A 128 6.18 0.24 4.13
C THR A 128 4.90 0.13 3.31
N MET A 129 4.08 -0.88 3.59
CA MET A 129 2.80 -1.09 2.92
C MET A 129 1.78 -1.60 3.94
N ASP A 130 0.59 -1.02 3.91
CA ASP A 130 -0.64 -1.51 4.53
C ASP A 130 -1.68 -1.59 3.42
N LEU A 131 -2.33 -2.74 3.24
CA LEU A 131 -3.19 -2.99 2.09
C LEU A 131 -4.31 -3.95 2.44
N ASP A 132 -5.53 -3.44 2.35
CA ASP A 132 -6.76 -4.20 2.45
C ASP A 132 -7.46 -4.28 1.07
N LEU A 133 -7.83 -5.48 0.63
CA LEU A 133 -8.69 -5.68 -0.56
C LEU A 133 -9.98 -6.47 -0.22
N GLY A 134 -11.08 -6.07 -0.86
CA GLY A 134 -12.34 -6.80 -0.93
C GLY A 134 -13.27 -6.60 0.28
N TYR A 135 -12.73 -6.65 1.50
CA TYR A 135 -13.50 -6.51 2.75
C TYR A 135 -14.79 -7.37 2.79
N ASN A 136 -15.97 -6.73 2.75
CA ASN A 136 -17.26 -7.44 2.81
C ASN A 136 -17.78 -7.89 1.43
N ALA A 137 -17.15 -7.45 0.34
CA ALA A 137 -17.51 -7.82 -1.02
C ALA A 137 -16.63 -8.94 -1.59
N SER A 138 -15.49 -9.22 -0.95
CA SER A 138 -14.34 -9.92 -1.51
C SER A 138 -13.72 -9.20 -2.71
N ALA A 139 -12.51 -9.60 -3.08
CA ALA A 139 -11.84 -9.22 -4.32
C ALA A 139 -11.99 -10.40 -5.28
N GLU A 140 -13.00 -10.35 -6.15
CA GLU A 140 -13.19 -11.42 -7.14
C GLU A 140 -12.18 -11.30 -8.29
N ARG A 141 -11.46 -12.38 -8.62
CA ARG A 141 -10.49 -12.44 -9.74
C ARG A 141 -9.36 -11.40 -9.64
N LEU A 142 -8.81 -11.24 -8.44
CA LEU A 142 -7.65 -10.36 -8.19
C LEU A 142 -6.37 -10.97 -8.79
N ASP A 143 -5.63 -10.17 -9.55
CA ASP A 143 -4.24 -10.45 -9.92
C ASP A 143 -3.37 -9.31 -9.36
N PHE A 144 -2.49 -9.63 -8.41
CA PHE A 144 -1.61 -8.67 -7.77
C PHE A 144 -0.15 -9.13 -7.82
N ASP A 145 0.67 -8.35 -8.53
CA ASP A 145 2.11 -8.49 -8.66
C ASP A 145 2.85 -7.38 -7.91
N LEU A 146 3.80 -7.76 -7.04
CA LEU A 146 4.72 -6.83 -6.37
C LEU A 146 6.18 -7.26 -6.55
N ALA A 147 7.00 -6.41 -7.16
CA ALA A 147 8.45 -6.57 -7.20
C ALA A 147 9.13 -5.55 -6.28
N VAL A 148 10.07 -5.99 -5.44
CA VAL A 148 10.77 -5.14 -4.46
C VAL A 148 12.28 -5.36 -4.52
N ILE A 149 13.02 -4.26 -4.68
CA ILE A 149 14.46 -4.18 -4.50
C ILE A 149 14.73 -3.12 -3.43
N GLY A 150 14.94 -3.55 -2.18
CA GLY A 150 15.03 -2.61 -1.06
C GLY A 150 15.73 -3.11 0.19
N SER A 151 16.44 -2.22 0.89
CA SER A 151 17.27 -2.57 2.04
C SER A 151 16.43 -3.02 3.25
N SER A 152 15.29 -2.38 3.52
CA SER A 152 14.36 -2.74 4.58
C SER A 152 12.91 -2.67 4.10
N ASN A 153 12.11 -3.71 4.35
CA ASN A 153 10.73 -3.81 3.90
C ASN A 153 9.82 -4.23 5.07
N VAL A 154 8.71 -3.52 5.28
CA VAL A 154 7.72 -3.82 6.32
C VAL A 154 6.31 -3.79 5.72
N PHE A 155 5.71 -4.96 5.50
CA PHE A 155 4.43 -5.07 4.79
C PHE A 155 3.37 -5.76 5.65
N ASP A 156 2.16 -5.24 5.64
CA ASP A 156 0.94 -5.96 5.98
C ASP A 156 0.00 -5.96 4.76
N VAL A 157 -0.61 -7.12 4.45
CA VAL A 157 -1.45 -7.32 3.26
C VAL A 157 -2.58 -8.30 3.61
N ASP A 158 -3.79 -7.78 3.79
CA ASP A 158 -4.99 -8.55 4.11
C ASP A 158 -5.96 -8.53 2.90
N ILE A 159 -6.29 -9.71 2.37
CA ILE A 159 -7.16 -9.89 1.19
C ILE A 159 -8.35 -10.77 1.60
N ASP A 160 -9.57 -10.24 1.49
CA ASP A 160 -10.79 -11.05 1.41
C ASP A 160 -10.96 -11.54 -0.04
N VAL A 161 -10.86 -12.85 -0.26
CA VAL A 161 -10.68 -13.49 -1.57
C VAL A 161 -11.98 -14.11 -2.09
N ASP A 162 -12.19 -14.08 -3.41
CA ASP A 162 -12.91 -15.15 -4.13
C ASP A 162 -12.31 -15.30 -5.55
N ASP A 163 -11.36 -16.22 -5.72
CA ASP A 163 -10.38 -16.27 -6.84
C ASP A 163 -9.37 -15.10 -6.77
N ALA A 164 -8.18 -15.33 -6.20
CA ALA A 164 -7.15 -14.29 -6.09
C ALA A 164 -5.71 -14.85 -6.12
N VAL A 165 -4.86 -14.22 -6.92
CA VAL A 165 -3.43 -14.48 -7.03
C VAL A 165 -2.63 -13.32 -6.41
N TRP A 166 -1.74 -13.64 -5.48
CA TRP A 166 -0.82 -12.70 -4.84
C TRP A 166 0.63 -13.15 -5.08
N ASN A 167 1.31 -12.50 -6.05
CA ASN A 167 2.70 -12.75 -6.38
C ASN A 167 3.58 -11.63 -5.79
N PHE A 168 4.61 -11.99 -5.01
CA PHE A 168 5.55 -11.01 -4.50
C PHE A 168 7.01 -11.48 -4.50
N ASP A 169 7.85 -10.70 -5.17
CA ASP A 169 9.29 -10.94 -5.35
C ASP A 169 10.09 -9.91 -4.55
N ILE A 170 10.72 -10.33 -3.44
CA ILE A 170 11.39 -9.43 -2.50
C ILE A 170 12.89 -9.71 -2.42
N THR A 171 13.66 -8.81 -3.02
CA THR A 171 15.13 -8.72 -2.88
C THR A 171 15.49 -7.68 -1.82
N GLY A 172 16.10 -8.09 -0.69
CA GLY A 172 16.37 -7.12 0.38
C GLY A 172 17.22 -7.55 1.57
N GLY A 173 17.53 -6.58 2.43
CA GLY A 173 18.41 -6.78 3.60
C GLY A 173 17.66 -7.34 4.81
N THR A 174 16.62 -6.63 5.25
CA THR A 174 15.76 -6.99 6.39
C THR A 174 14.29 -6.85 6.01
N ASN A 175 13.54 -7.96 6.08
CA ASN A 175 12.15 -8.00 5.65
C ASN A 175 11.26 -8.43 6.82
N ASN A 176 10.14 -7.75 7.03
CA ASN A 176 9.13 -8.10 8.03
C ASN A 176 7.76 -8.06 7.35
N ILE A 177 7.19 -9.22 7.03
CA ILE A 177 6.05 -9.33 6.13
C ILE A 177 4.96 -10.13 6.83
N LYS A 178 3.77 -9.54 6.97
CA LYS A 178 2.55 -10.27 7.29
C LYS A 178 1.67 -10.27 6.05
N THR A 179 1.03 -11.40 5.77
CA THR A 179 0.00 -11.50 4.74
C THR A 179 -1.11 -12.45 5.16
N LEU A 180 -2.33 -12.13 4.73
CA LEU A 180 -3.55 -12.88 4.96
C LEU A 180 -4.35 -12.95 3.66
N GLN A 181 -4.64 -14.15 3.19
CA GLN A 181 -5.76 -14.41 2.27
C GLN A 181 -6.86 -15.13 3.05
N LYS A 182 -8.10 -14.63 3.00
CA LYS A 182 -9.22 -15.19 3.76
C LYS A 182 -10.54 -15.22 2.98
N ASP A 183 -11.49 -16.00 3.50
CA ASP A 183 -12.78 -16.36 2.88
C ASP A 183 -12.67 -17.23 1.63
N GLY A 184 -13.23 -16.84 0.49
CA GLY A 184 -13.82 -17.68 -0.57
C GLY A 184 -13.08 -18.95 -1.02
N ALA A 185 -12.75 -19.02 -2.31
CA ALA A 185 -12.06 -20.16 -2.92
C ALA A 185 -10.92 -19.69 -3.83
N GLU A 186 -10.10 -20.63 -4.31
CA GLU A 186 -9.06 -20.38 -5.32
C GLU A 186 -8.05 -19.31 -4.87
N HIS A 187 -7.52 -19.51 -3.65
CA HIS A 187 -6.48 -18.66 -3.06
C HIS A 187 -5.11 -19.08 -3.58
N GLU A 188 -4.31 -18.16 -4.14
CA GLU A 188 -2.92 -18.42 -4.51
C GLU A 188 -1.97 -17.36 -3.96
N ILE A 189 -0.91 -17.80 -3.29
CA ILE A 189 0.22 -16.97 -2.83
C ILE A 189 1.49 -17.52 -3.44
N ASN A 190 2.24 -16.68 -4.16
CA ASN A 190 3.56 -17.00 -4.68
C ASN A 190 4.58 -16.00 -4.15
N LEU A 191 5.55 -16.46 -3.35
CA LEU A 191 6.61 -15.62 -2.77
C LEU A 191 7.99 -16.04 -3.29
N THR A 192 8.72 -15.10 -3.89
CA THR A 192 10.17 -15.22 -4.09
C THR A 192 10.89 -14.31 -3.09
N HIS A 193 11.79 -14.84 -2.27
CA HIS A 193 12.64 -14.03 -1.40
C HIS A 193 14.13 -14.27 -1.67
N ALA A 194 14.87 -13.18 -1.92
CA ALA A 194 16.34 -13.19 -2.00
C ALA A 194 16.92 -12.16 -1.01
N GLY A 195 17.63 -12.59 0.05
CA GLY A 195 18.11 -11.60 1.02
C GLY A 195 18.70 -12.06 2.35
N SER A 196 19.37 -11.13 3.03
CA SER A 196 20.17 -11.46 4.23
C SER A 196 19.36 -11.83 5.48
N GLY A 197 18.07 -11.51 5.51
CA GLY A 197 17.17 -11.88 6.59
C GLY A 197 15.72 -11.47 6.33
N ALA A 198 14.80 -12.27 6.85
CA ALA A 198 13.36 -12.04 6.78
C ALA A 198 12.67 -12.61 8.01
N ASP A 199 11.53 -12.02 8.38
CA ASP A 199 10.50 -12.57 9.26
C ASP A 199 9.19 -12.49 8.47
N ILE A 200 8.57 -13.63 8.17
CA ILE A 200 7.43 -13.71 7.24
C ILE A 200 6.31 -14.56 7.84
N ASP A 201 5.16 -13.94 8.09
CA ASP A 201 3.92 -14.55 8.54
C ASP A 201 2.93 -14.68 7.38
N ILE A 202 2.75 -15.89 6.86
CA ILE A 202 1.75 -16.19 5.81
C ILE A 202 0.53 -16.85 6.45
N ASN A 203 -0.65 -16.28 6.25
CA ASN A 203 -1.92 -16.85 6.71
C ASN A 203 -2.84 -17.03 5.50
N GLN A 204 -3.33 -18.25 5.27
CA GLN A 204 -4.26 -18.53 4.17
C GLN A 204 -5.41 -19.37 4.73
N ILE A 205 -6.61 -18.79 4.80
CA ILE A 205 -7.75 -19.33 5.55
C ILE A 205 -8.95 -19.38 4.61
N SER A 206 -9.23 -20.57 4.07
CA SER A 206 -10.41 -20.77 3.24
C SER A 206 -11.72 -20.58 4.02
N GLY A 207 -12.82 -20.43 3.30
CA GLY A 207 -14.11 -20.02 3.84
C GLY A 207 -15.28 -20.54 3.01
N THR A 208 -16.08 -19.63 2.44
CA THR A 208 -17.33 -19.99 1.78
C THR A 208 -17.13 -20.30 0.30
N CYS A 209 -17.06 -21.58 -0.06
CA CYS A 209 -16.90 -21.95 -1.48
C CYS A 209 -18.11 -21.52 -2.32
N PRO A 210 -17.90 -21.02 -3.56
CA PRO A 210 -18.99 -20.65 -4.47
C PRO A 210 -20.00 -21.78 -4.70
N THR A 211 -21.26 -21.40 -4.98
CA THR A 211 -22.37 -22.37 -5.06
C THR A 211 -22.17 -23.38 -6.19
N GLY A 212 -21.86 -24.63 -5.82
CA GLY A 212 -21.59 -25.74 -6.74
C GLY A 212 -20.13 -26.20 -6.76
N ILE A 213 -19.22 -25.44 -6.14
CA ILE A 213 -17.85 -25.83 -5.85
C ILE A 213 -17.83 -26.64 -4.54
N ASN A 214 -17.04 -27.71 -4.49
CA ASN A 214 -16.97 -28.61 -3.32
C ASN A 214 -15.65 -28.53 -2.55
N THR A 215 -14.72 -27.69 -3.02
CA THR A 215 -13.37 -27.52 -2.46
C THR A 215 -12.94 -26.07 -2.67
N CYS A 216 -12.72 -25.36 -1.57
CA CYS A 216 -11.97 -24.11 -1.57
C CYS A 216 -10.49 -24.52 -1.48
N ASN A 217 -9.74 -24.44 -2.58
CA ASN A 217 -8.30 -24.69 -2.56
C ASN A 217 -7.54 -23.42 -2.19
N GLY A 218 -6.55 -23.58 -1.31
CA GLY A 218 -5.47 -22.62 -1.13
C GLY A 218 -4.14 -23.21 -1.57
N ILE A 219 -3.34 -22.42 -2.27
CA ILE A 219 -2.00 -22.75 -2.76
C ILE A 219 -1.02 -21.70 -2.21
N ILE A 220 0.12 -22.18 -1.72
CA ILE A 220 1.25 -21.34 -1.30
C ILE A 220 2.52 -21.92 -1.95
N THR A 221 3.17 -21.15 -2.81
CA THR A 221 4.43 -21.48 -3.46
C THR A 221 5.53 -20.55 -2.95
N LEU A 222 6.66 -21.11 -2.53
CA LEU A 222 7.80 -20.35 -1.99
C LEU A 222 9.09 -20.69 -2.75
N ASP A 223 9.84 -19.67 -3.16
CA ASP A 223 11.25 -19.77 -3.57
C ASP A 223 12.10 -18.83 -2.68
N ILE A 224 13.05 -19.39 -1.93
CA ILE A 224 13.73 -18.68 -0.82
C ILE A 224 15.25 -18.88 -0.90
N ASP A 225 15.98 -17.81 -1.19
CA ASP A 225 17.43 -17.70 -1.11
C ASP A 225 17.82 -16.70 0.01
N SER A 226 18.09 -17.20 1.21
CA SER A 226 18.39 -16.34 2.37
C SER A 226 19.39 -16.94 3.35
N GLU A 227 20.23 -16.07 3.92
CA GLU A 227 21.11 -16.44 5.02
C GLU A 227 20.39 -16.59 6.39
N ASN A 228 19.32 -15.83 6.66
CA ASN A 228 18.68 -15.77 7.99
C ASN A 228 17.15 -15.53 7.97
N ALA A 229 16.42 -16.11 7.02
CA ALA A 229 14.95 -16.03 7.01
C ALA A 229 14.29 -16.91 8.09
N THR A 230 13.25 -16.36 8.74
CA THR A 230 12.22 -17.08 9.50
C THR A 230 10.91 -16.94 8.77
N ILE A 231 10.20 -18.05 8.54
CA ILE A 231 8.91 -18.06 7.84
C ILE A 231 7.94 -18.94 8.62
N GLN A 232 6.78 -18.40 8.95
CA GLN A 232 5.66 -19.08 9.59
C GLN A 232 4.49 -19.12 8.61
N ILE A 233 3.82 -20.27 8.51
CA ILE A 233 2.71 -20.50 7.58
C ILE A 233 1.55 -21.11 8.36
N ASN A 234 0.39 -20.44 8.34
CA ASN A 234 -0.87 -20.90 8.90
C ASN A 234 -1.87 -21.10 7.75
N GLN A 235 -1.99 -22.32 7.24
CA GLN A 235 -2.98 -22.67 6.21
C GLN A 235 -4.15 -23.45 6.85
N LYS A 236 -5.40 -23.05 6.57
CA LYS A 236 -6.61 -23.61 7.20
C LYS A 236 -7.79 -23.70 6.21
N ASP A 237 -8.67 -24.68 6.42
CA ASP A 237 -9.93 -24.82 5.69
C ASP A 237 -11.01 -23.89 6.27
N SER A 238 -10.89 -23.50 7.54
CA SER A 238 -11.74 -22.52 8.22
C SER A 238 -11.01 -21.75 9.33
N ALA A 239 -11.49 -20.53 9.64
CA ALA A 239 -10.94 -19.70 10.71
C ALA A 239 -10.97 -20.34 12.12
N ASN A 240 -11.80 -21.37 12.34
CA ASN A 240 -11.94 -22.04 13.64
C ASN A 240 -11.11 -23.34 13.75
N ASP A 241 -10.34 -23.70 12.72
CA ASP A 241 -9.54 -24.93 12.73
C ASP A 241 -8.35 -24.80 13.69
N SER A 242 -7.99 -25.91 14.34
CA SER A 242 -7.02 -25.99 15.45
C SER A 242 -5.70 -26.64 15.08
#